data_AF-A0A182S719-F1
#
_entry.id   AF-A0A182S719-F1
#
_cell.length_a   1.000
_cell.length_b   1.000
_cell.length_c   1.000
_cell.angle_alpha   90.00
_cell.angle_beta   90.00
_cell.angle_gamma   90.00
#
_symmetry.space_group_name_H-M   'P 1'
#
loop_
_entity.id
_entity.type
_entity.pdbx_description
1 polymer ?
#
loop_
_entity_poly.entity_id
_entity_poly.type
_entity_poly.pdbx_seq_one_letter_code
_entity_poly.pdbx_strand_id
1 'polypeptide(L)'
;MVQGIKQHLANRKRTPTSVYSFQFRGRYSFSKLFTGSDKSYGLSHPDEMIYLFYMPLFFPEFPIPSPEAEMSRLWVKFFIDFATNDLVDTDGTCFGKKCDVITFANTNNPHYPVSRTITQGLDEDMYEFWRAFYEDRA
;
A
#
# COMPACT_ATOMS: atom_id res chain seq x y z
N MET A 1 -0.20 -3.70 -12.37
CA MET A 1 0.91 -3.48 -11.43
C MET A 1 2.01 -4.54 -11.58
N VAL A 2 1.70 -5.84 -11.44
CA VAL A 2 2.67 -6.96 -11.48
C VAL A 2 3.55 -6.99 -12.73
N GLN A 3 2.98 -6.78 -13.93
CA GLN A 3 3.74 -6.73 -15.18
C GLN A 3 4.84 -5.66 -15.17
N GLY A 4 4.53 -4.46 -14.68
CA GLY A 4 5.49 -3.35 -14.59
C GLY A 4 6.63 -3.66 -13.62
N ILE A 5 6.33 -4.30 -12.49
CA ILE A 5 7.34 -4.76 -11.53
C ILE A 5 8.23 -5.81 -12.18
N LYS A 6 7.66 -6.84 -12.83
CA LYS A 6 8.43 -7.89 -13.52
C LYS A 6 9.32 -7.31 -14.63
N GLN A 7 8.80 -6.38 -15.43
CA GLN A 7 9.58 -5.70 -16.46
C GLN A 7 10.70 -4.84 -15.86
N HIS A 8 10.43 -4.13 -14.76
CA HIS A 8 11.44 -3.36 -14.04
C HIS A 8 12.59 -4.26 -13.56
N LEU A 9 12.26 -5.35 -12.88
CA LEU A 9 13.24 -6.32 -12.35
C LEU A 9 14.06 -7.00 -13.46
N ALA A 10 13.43 -7.28 -14.61
CA ALA A 10 14.12 -7.87 -15.77
C ALA A 10 15.11 -6.88 -16.42
N ASN A 11 14.74 -5.60 -16.52
CA ASN A 11 15.52 -4.57 -17.20
C ASN A 11 16.59 -3.93 -16.30
N ARG A 12 16.34 -3.81 -14.99
CA ARG A 12 17.25 -3.23 -14.01
C ARG A 12 17.87 -4.35 -13.17
N LYS A 13 18.82 -5.07 -13.75
CA LYS A 13 19.65 -6.01 -12.96
C LYS A 13 20.37 -5.19 -11.89
N ARG A 14 20.07 -5.44 -10.60
CA ARG A 14 20.75 -4.98 -9.38
C ARG A 14 20.21 -3.73 -8.65
N THR A 15 18.98 -3.25 -8.93
CA THR A 15 18.36 -2.24 -8.06
C THR A 15 17.25 -2.86 -7.20
N PRO A 16 17.35 -2.78 -5.86
CA PRO A 16 16.27 -3.19 -4.96
C PRO A 16 14.96 -2.47 -5.32
N THR A 17 13.86 -3.21 -5.41
CA THR A 17 12.53 -2.64 -5.71
C THR A 17 11.59 -2.88 -4.56
N SER A 18 11.09 -1.78 -4.01
CA SER A 18 10.17 -1.75 -2.90
C SER A 18 8.74 -1.90 -3.32
N VAL A 19 8.01 -2.80 -2.66
CA VAL A 19 6.58 -2.97 -2.91
C VAL A 19 5.82 -2.95 -1.61
N TYR A 20 4.74 -2.16 -1.57
CA TYR A 20 3.82 -2.11 -0.45
C TYR A 20 2.39 -2.41 -0.90
N SER A 21 1.56 -2.83 0.05
CA SER A 21 0.12 -2.98 -0.07
C SER A 21 -0.54 -2.22 1.07
N PHE A 22 -1.24 -1.14 0.73
CA PHE A 22 -2.01 -0.37 1.70
C PHE A 22 -3.43 -0.94 1.79
N GLN A 23 -3.76 -1.56 2.92
CA GLN A 23 -5.04 -2.20 3.20
C GLN A 23 -5.69 -1.68 4.50
N PHE A 24 -5.09 -0.69 5.15
CA PHE A 24 -5.66 -0.07 6.33
C PHE A 24 -6.88 0.77 5.97
N ARG A 25 -8.00 0.46 6.62
CA ARG A 25 -9.26 1.18 6.48
C ARG A 25 -9.56 1.97 7.75
N GLY A 26 -9.45 3.29 7.66
CA GLY A 26 -9.89 4.20 8.71
C GLY A 26 -11.35 4.64 8.55
N ARG A 27 -11.77 5.57 9.42
CA ARG A 27 -13.10 6.17 9.40
C ARG A 27 -13.37 7.09 8.21
N TYR A 28 -12.30 7.58 7.58
CA TYR A 28 -12.37 8.54 6.48
C TYR A 28 -11.95 7.87 5.17
N SER A 29 -12.63 8.26 4.08
CA SER A 29 -12.35 7.79 2.72
C SER A 29 -12.75 8.86 1.73
N PHE A 30 -11.97 9.02 0.66
CA PHE A 30 -12.33 9.87 -0.47
C PHE A 30 -13.57 9.35 -1.21
N SER A 31 -13.92 8.08 -1.08
CA SER A 31 -15.18 7.55 -1.64
C SER A 31 -16.40 8.33 -1.16
N LYS A 32 -16.43 8.78 0.11
CA LYS A 32 -17.49 9.63 0.64
C LYS A 32 -17.52 10.99 -0.04
N LEU A 33 -16.36 11.59 -0.31
CA LEU A 33 -16.26 12.88 -1.01
C LEU A 33 -16.71 12.78 -2.47
N PHE A 34 -16.34 11.69 -3.16
CA PHE A 34 -16.67 11.50 -4.58
C PHE A 34 -18.12 11.10 -4.81
N THR A 35 -18.72 10.36 -3.87
CA THR A 35 -20.07 9.79 -4.05
C THR A 35 -21.15 10.49 -3.23
N GLY A 36 -20.77 11.26 -2.21
CA GLY A 36 -21.70 11.83 -1.23
C GLY A 36 -22.38 10.78 -0.33
N SER A 37 -21.95 9.51 -0.37
CA SER A 37 -22.58 8.40 0.32
C SER A 37 -21.69 7.85 1.44
N ASP A 38 -22.29 7.45 2.55
CA ASP A 38 -21.64 6.69 3.61
C ASP A 38 -21.52 5.18 3.29
N LYS A 39 -21.93 4.76 2.09
CA LYS A 39 -21.79 3.37 1.65
C LYS A 39 -20.31 2.98 1.61
N SER A 40 -20.01 1.83 2.20
CA SER A 40 -18.69 1.21 2.13
C SER A 40 -18.39 0.69 0.73
N TYR A 41 -17.41 1.28 0.04
CA TYR A 41 -16.88 0.79 -1.24
C TYR A 41 -15.52 0.10 -1.12
N GLY A 42 -15.02 -0.09 0.11
CA GLY A 42 -13.64 -0.52 0.34
C GLY A 42 -12.69 0.68 0.36
N LEU A 43 -11.43 0.44 0.02
CA LEU A 43 -10.43 1.49 -0.13
C LEU A 43 -10.52 2.12 -1.51
N SER A 44 -10.65 3.45 -1.55
CA SER A 44 -10.55 4.21 -2.77
C SER A 44 -9.09 4.55 -3.09
N HIS A 45 -8.79 4.83 -4.36
CA HIS A 45 -7.41 4.98 -4.82
C HIS A 45 -6.56 6.00 -4.04
N PRO A 46 -7.08 7.15 -3.57
CA PRO A 46 -6.29 8.12 -2.79
C PRO A 46 -6.42 7.98 -1.26
N ASP A 47 -7.06 6.93 -0.73
CA ASP A 47 -7.30 6.82 0.72
C ASP A 47 -6.01 6.78 1.55
N GLU A 48 -4.91 6.28 1.01
CA GLU A 48 -3.60 6.29 1.66
C GLU A 48 -3.02 7.71 1.84
N MET A 49 -3.41 8.66 0.98
CA MET A 49 -2.94 10.05 1.07
C MET A 49 -3.43 10.74 2.34
N ILE A 50 -4.58 10.31 2.88
CA ILE A 50 -5.17 10.79 4.13
C ILE A 50 -4.19 10.64 5.31
N TYR A 51 -3.32 9.63 5.25
CA TYR A 51 -2.36 9.29 6.31
C TYR A 51 -0.95 9.83 6.02
N LEU A 52 -0.74 10.48 4.88
CA LEU A 52 0.54 11.08 4.50
C LEU A 52 0.51 12.61 4.58
N PHE A 53 -0.61 13.23 4.22
CA PHE A 53 -0.75 14.68 4.14
C PHE A 53 -1.89 15.20 5.00
N TYR A 54 -1.64 16.31 5.69
CA TYR A 54 -2.68 17.01 6.43
C TYR A 54 -3.63 17.75 5.49
N MET A 55 -4.91 17.38 5.51
CA MET A 55 -5.94 17.90 4.59
C MET A 55 -7.20 18.36 5.34
N PRO A 56 -7.12 19.42 6.17
CA PRO A 56 -8.20 19.86 7.06
C PRO A 56 -9.47 20.32 6.33
N LEU A 57 -9.35 20.69 5.06
CA LEU A 57 -10.51 21.03 4.23
C LEU A 57 -11.42 19.83 3.97
N PHE A 58 -10.87 18.61 4.00
CA PHE A 58 -11.57 17.39 3.61
C PHE A 58 -11.76 16.41 4.78
N PHE A 59 -10.79 16.36 5.71
CA PHE A 59 -10.79 15.41 6.82
C PHE A 59 -10.41 16.10 8.13
N PRO A 60 -11.05 15.75 9.25
CA PRO A 60 -10.71 16.31 10.54
C PRO A 60 -9.34 15.80 11.01
N GLU A 61 -8.77 16.49 11.99
CA GLU A 61 -7.59 16.03 12.70
C GLU A 61 -7.87 14.70 13.44
N PHE A 62 -6.88 13.81 13.46
CA PHE A 62 -7.03 12.49 14.09
C PHE A 62 -6.76 12.59 15.60
N PRO A 63 -7.74 12.25 16.46
CA PRO A 63 -7.52 12.24 17.90
C PRO A 63 -6.40 11.27 18.28
N ILE A 64 -5.63 11.60 19.31
CA ILE A 64 -4.65 10.68 19.90
C ILE A 64 -5.23 10.13 21.22
N PRO A 65 -5.30 8.80 21.42
CA PRO A 65 -4.96 7.73 20.48
C PRO A 65 -6.11 7.42 19.51
N SER A 66 -5.80 7.20 18.23
CA SER A 66 -6.74 6.63 17.27
C SER A 66 -6.00 5.72 16.26
N PRO A 67 -6.69 4.74 15.66
CA PRO A 67 -6.14 3.95 14.57
C PRO A 67 -5.56 4.80 13.43
N GLU A 68 -6.22 5.90 13.08
CA GLU A 68 -5.76 6.80 12.03
C GLU A 68 -4.46 7.52 12.42
N ALA A 69 -4.34 7.99 13.66
CA ALA A 69 -3.10 8.60 14.15
C ALA A 69 -1.92 7.60 14.16
N GLU A 70 -2.17 6.34 14.52
CA GLU A 70 -1.15 5.30 14.45
C GLU A 70 -0.74 4.96 13.01
N MET A 71 -1.72 4.84 12.10
CA MET A 71 -1.45 4.63 10.69
C MET A 71 -0.63 5.79 10.11
N SER A 72 -1.01 7.04 10.36
CA SER A 72 -0.23 8.20 9.89
C SER A 72 1.21 8.16 10.37
N ARG A 73 1.45 7.80 11.63
CA ARG A 73 2.81 7.64 12.17
C ARG A 73 3.60 6.55 11.45
N LEU A 74 2.99 5.38 11.22
CA LEU A 74 3.64 4.26 10.52
C LEU A 74 3.89 4.56 9.04
N TRP A 75 2.95 5.24 8.39
CA TRP A 75 3.01 5.57 6.97
C TRP A 75 4.08 6.62 6.68
N VAL A 76 4.12 7.71 7.45
CA VAL A 76 5.18 8.72 7.35
C VAL A 76 6.54 8.10 7.65
N LYS A 77 6.64 7.27 8.71
CA LYS A 77 7.88 6.57 9.04
C LYS A 77 8.36 5.68 7.87
N PHE A 78 7.46 4.97 7.21
CA PHE A 78 7.82 4.12 6.06
C PHE A 78 8.47 4.91 4.92
N PHE A 79 7.90 6.07 4.55
CA PHE A 79 8.50 6.93 3.51
C PHE A 79 9.82 7.58 3.96
N ILE A 80 9.92 7.99 5.24
CA ILE A 80 11.19 8.50 5.80
C ILE A 80 12.27 7.44 5.78
N ASP A 81 11.96 6.21 6.20
CA ASP A 81 12.92 5.11 6.24
C ASP A 81 13.43 4.77 4.82
N PHE A 82 12.52 4.75 3.83
CA PHE A 82 12.89 4.60 2.42
C PHE A 82 13.82 5.73 1.95
N ALA A 83 13.46 6.99 2.20
CA ALA A 83 14.24 8.14 1.75
C ALA A 83 15.60 8.30 2.47
N THR A 84 15.73 7.79 3.70
CA THR A 84 16.92 8.00 4.53
C THR A 84 17.93 6.87 4.37
N ASN A 85 17.46 5.62 4.32
CA ASN A 85 18.32 4.45 4.47
C ASN A 85 18.30 3.52 3.26
N ASP A 86 17.63 3.91 2.16
CA ASP A 86 17.24 2.98 1.09
C ASP A 86 16.61 1.70 1.68
N LEU A 87 15.91 1.82 2.82
CA LEU A 87 15.45 0.71 3.69
C LEU A 87 14.26 -0.01 3.06
N VAL A 88 14.55 -0.58 1.91
CA VAL A 88 13.87 -1.68 1.27
C VAL A 88 14.91 -2.65 0.73
N ASP A 89 16.10 -2.68 1.34
CA ASP A 89 17.08 -3.74 1.13
C ASP A 89 16.90 -4.91 2.13
N THR A 90 16.08 -4.73 3.18
CA THR A 90 15.82 -5.78 4.20
C THR A 90 14.36 -6.19 4.38
N ASP A 91 13.40 -5.28 4.15
CA ASP A 91 11.95 -5.54 4.26
C ASP A 91 11.23 -5.15 2.97
N GLY A 92 10.39 -6.02 2.42
CA GLY A 92 9.48 -5.62 1.33
C GLY A 92 10.11 -5.47 -0.05
N THR A 93 11.08 -6.31 -0.37
CA THR A 93 11.88 -6.21 -1.60
C THR A 93 11.48 -7.27 -2.61
N CYS A 94 11.34 -6.85 -3.86
CA CYS A 94 11.39 -7.75 -4.99
C CYS A 94 12.83 -7.92 -5.47
N PHE A 95 13.35 -9.15 -5.38
CA PHE A 95 14.64 -9.54 -5.94
C PHE A 95 14.49 -10.82 -6.77
N GLY A 96 14.65 -10.69 -8.09
CA GLY A 96 14.47 -11.81 -9.02
C GLY A 96 13.03 -12.34 -9.00
N LYS A 97 12.85 -13.59 -8.55
CA LYS A 97 11.54 -14.24 -8.43
C LYS A 97 10.89 -14.12 -7.05
N LYS A 98 11.64 -13.66 -6.03
CA LYS A 98 11.12 -13.46 -4.68
C LYS A 98 10.62 -12.02 -4.57
N CYS A 99 9.38 -11.85 -4.16
CA CYS A 99 8.78 -10.55 -3.88
C CYS A 99 8.17 -10.58 -2.49
N ASP A 100 8.78 -9.84 -1.58
CA ASP A 100 8.23 -9.57 -0.26
C ASP A 100 7.48 -8.23 -0.36
N VAL A 101 6.21 -8.17 0.09
CA VAL A 101 5.36 -6.99 0.01
C VAL A 101 5.03 -6.53 1.42
N ILE A 102 5.37 -5.29 1.77
CA ILE A 102 4.99 -4.71 3.07
C ILE A 102 3.50 -4.40 3.05
N THR A 103 2.74 -5.04 3.91
CA THR A 103 1.29 -4.89 4.00
C THR A 103 0.91 -4.16 5.27
N PHE A 104 0.14 -3.08 5.12
CA PHE A 104 -0.46 -2.34 6.22
C PHE A 104 -1.95 -2.65 6.26
N ALA A 105 -2.45 -3.18 7.38
CA ALA A 105 -3.84 -3.61 7.52
C ALA A 105 -4.39 -3.32 8.92
N ASN A 106 -5.72 -3.28 9.04
CA ASN A 106 -6.38 -3.23 10.35
C ASN A 106 -6.12 -4.52 11.13
N THR A 107 -6.08 -4.41 12.46
CA THR A 107 -6.13 -5.57 13.35
C THR A 107 -7.39 -5.56 14.22
N ASN A 108 -7.69 -6.70 14.84
CA ASN A 108 -8.75 -6.80 15.84
C ASN A 108 -8.29 -6.37 17.24
N ASN A 109 -7.04 -5.94 17.41
CA ASN A 109 -6.48 -5.53 18.70
C ASN A 109 -6.65 -4.02 18.89
N PRO A 110 -7.45 -3.56 19.88
CA PRO A 110 -7.64 -2.13 20.13
C PRO A 110 -6.37 -1.37 20.53
N HIS A 111 -5.35 -2.06 21.05
CA HIS A 111 -4.07 -1.46 21.44
C HIS A 111 -3.06 -1.38 20.30
N TYR A 112 -3.22 -2.21 19.27
CA TYR A 112 -2.37 -2.25 18.08
C TYR A 112 -3.25 -2.30 16.82
N PRO A 113 -4.07 -1.27 16.57
CA PRO A 113 -5.07 -1.26 15.51
C PRO A 113 -4.51 -1.38 14.09
N VAL A 114 -3.20 -1.21 13.91
CA VAL A 114 -2.51 -1.33 12.62
C VAL A 114 -1.44 -2.41 12.68
N SER A 115 -1.47 -3.36 11.74
CA SER A 115 -0.37 -4.30 11.51
C SER A 115 0.48 -3.86 10.33
N ARG A 116 1.80 -3.98 10.47
CA ARG A 116 2.78 -3.96 9.37
C ARG A 116 3.36 -5.37 9.25
N THR A 117 3.05 -6.07 8.17
CA THR A 117 3.49 -7.46 7.93
C THR A 117 4.17 -7.59 6.57
N ILE A 118 4.90 -8.68 6.36
CA ILE A 118 5.44 -9.04 5.05
C ILE A 118 4.55 -10.14 4.47
N THR A 119 3.93 -9.84 3.33
CA THR A 119 3.17 -10.80 2.54
C THR A 119 4.04 -11.25 1.38
N GLN A 120 4.07 -12.55 1.09
CA GLN A 120 4.86 -13.09 -0.01
C GLN A 120 4.05 -13.09 -1.31
N GLY A 121 4.70 -12.64 -2.38
CA GLY A 121 4.15 -12.70 -3.72
C GLY A 121 3.33 -11.47 -4.10
N LEU A 122 3.07 -11.39 -5.40
CA LEU A 122 2.14 -10.44 -6.01
C LEU A 122 0.87 -11.19 -6.40
N ASP A 123 -0.18 -10.47 -6.80
CA ASP A 123 -1.39 -11.07 -7.37
C ASP A 123 -1.11 -11.67 -8.75
N GLU A 124 -0.62 -12.91 -8.76
CA GLU A 124 -0.22 -13.62 -9.96
C GLU A 124 -1.44 -14.03 -10.79
N ASP A 125 -2.53 -14.48 -10.17
CA ASP A 125 -3.75 -14.87 -10.89
C ASP A 125 -4.30 -13.72 -11.72
N MET A 126 -4.38 -12.51 -11.14
CA MET A 126 -4.80 -11.32 -11.86
C MET A 126 -3.81 -10.96 -12.97
N TYR A 127 -2.51 -11.08 -12.71
CA TYR A 127 -1.50 -10.85 -13.74
C TYR A 127 -1.64 -11.80 -14.93
N GLU A 128 -1.85 -13.10 -14.68
CA GLU A 128 -2.02 -14.11 -15.73
C GLU A 128 -3.30 -13.87 -16.53
N PHE A 129 -4.40 -13.52 -15.86
CA PHE A 129 -5.64 -13.12 -16.52
C PHE A 129 -5.41 -11.99 -17.52
N TRP A 130 -4.77 -10.89 -17.09
CA TRP A 130 -4.51 -9.75 -17.98
C TRP A 130 -3.50 -10.09 -19.07
N ARG A 131 -2.46 -10.88 -18.74
CA ARG A 131 -1.42 -11.30 -19.70
C ARG A 131 -2.00 -12.09 -20.87
N ALA A 132 -2.95 -12.99 -20.61
CA ALA A 132 -3.56 -13.85 -21.64
C ALA A 132 -4.13 -13.05 -22.83
N PHE A 133 -4.75 -11.88 -22.57
CA PHE A 133 -5.30 -11.04 -23.63
C PHE A 133 -4.25 -10.45 -24.59
N TYR A 134 -2.99 -10.36 -24.17
CA TYR A 134 -1.89 -9.84 -24.99
C TYR A 134 -1.10 -10.94 -25.71
N GLU A 135 -1.20 -12.19 -25.26
CA GLU A 135 -0.49 -13.34 -25.83
C GLU A 135 -1.30 -14.03 -26.95
N ASP A 136 -2.64 -14.01 -26.88
CA ASP A 136 -3.54 -14.61 -27.91
C ASP A 136 -3.65 -13.80 -29.23
N ARG A 137 -2.79 -12.79 -29.44
CA ARG A 137 -2.76 -11.96 -30.66
C ARG A 137 -1.48 -12.10 -31.50
N ALA A 138 -0.67 -13.13 -31.25
CA ALA A 138 0.54 -13.43 -32.02
C ALA A 138 0.31 -14.55 -33.05
#